data_AF-A0A416AC34-F1
#
_entry.id   AF-A0A416AC34-F1
#
_cell.length_a   1.000
_cell.length_b   1.000
_cell.length_c   1.000
_cell.angle_alpha   90.00
_cell.angle_beta   90.00
_cell.angle_gamma   90.00
#
_symmetry.space_group_name_H-M   'P 1'
#
loop_
_entity.id
_entity.type
_entity.pdbx_description
1 polymer ?
#
loop_
_entity_poly.entity_id
_entity_poly.type
_entity_poly.pdbx_seq_one_letter_code
_entity_poly.pdbx_strand_id
1 'polypeptide(L)'
;MSAQVIAADAALTDGDNYIGYTSQTNINNLNTPLELTRLAARVELAGATTNFDAKASLRGRTVRINSIYLANQKTASRFASTAYWGAVMADGNLANGSPATLGQNLPISGTPFRQYVMENADENNPTQVVINATLLASNGYQAETKAFAATINENGTIVRGEAHKYVKRNYIYRLNISFGPNSFTGITEDEPTPPGPGPDPEPSTGNLNVQVEVIGWGPINQEVIIK
;
A
#
# COMPACT_ATOMS: atom_id res chain seq x y z
N MET A 1 1.64 -11.80 -13.77
CA MET A 1 1.26 -10.64 -14.63
C MET A 1 0.13 -11.10 -15.53
N SER A 2 -0.72 -10.21 -16.03
CA SER A 2 -1.76 -10.56 -16.99
C SER A 2 -1.71 -9.66 -18.21
N ALA A 3 -2.08 -10.20 -19.36
CA ALA A 3 -2.41 -9.43 -20.55
C ALA A 3 -3.92 -9.18 -20.62
N GLN A 4 -4.34 -8.23 -21.46
CA GLN A 4 -5.71 -8.20 -21.98
C GLN A 4 -5.98 -9.49 -22.77
N VAL A 5 -7.24 -9.95 -22.79
CA VAL A 5 -7.62 -11.03 -23.70
C VAL A 5 -7.57 -10.51 -25.14
N ILE A 6 -6.71 -11.14 -25.95
CA ILE A 6 -6.60 -10.85 -27.38
C ILE A 6 -7.54 -11.80 -28.10
N ALA A 7 -8.64 -11.25 -28.63
CA ALA A 7 -9.52 -11.99 -29.52
C ALA A 7 -8.94 -11.89 -30.95
N ALA A 8 -8.41 -12.99 -31.45
CA ALA A 8 -8.10 -13.13 -32.86
C ALA A 8 -9.29 -13.79 -33.57
N ASP A 9 -9.78 -13.17 -34.63
CA ASP A 9 -10.78 -13.73 -35.55
C ASP A 9 -10.15 -14.44 -36.74
N ALA A 10 -8.88 -14.13 -37.07
CA ALA A 10 -8.08 -14.94 -37.97
C ALA A 10 -7.65 -16.25 -37.29
N ALA A 11 -7.83 -17.37 -37.99
CA ALA A 11 -7.29 -18.65 -37.58
C ALA A 11 -5.75 -18.64 -37.64
N LEU A 12 -5.11 -19.42 -36.76
CA LEU A 12 -3.68 -19.70 -36.88
C LEU A 12 -3.42 -20.41 -38.21
N THR A 13 -2.33 -20.06 -38.89
CA THR A 13 -1.92 -20.72 -40.13
C THR A 13 -0.89 -21.81 -39.85
N ASP A 14 -0.73 -22.74 -40.79
CA ASP A 14 0.43 -23.64 -40.77
C ASP A 14 1.73 -22.83 -40.88
N GLY A 15 2.77 -23.23 -40.13
CA GLY A 15 4.01 -22.47 -39.97
C GLY A 15 4.02 -21.43 -38.84
N ASP A 16 4.86 -20.41 -38.96
CA ASP A 16 5.10 -19.43 -37.90
C ASP A 16 3.98 -18.38 -37.81
N ASN A 17 3.56 -18.09 -36.59
CA ASN A 17 2.50 -17.14 -36.28
C ASN A 17 3.03 -16.06 -35.31
N TYR A 18 2.78 -14.79 -35.61
CA TYR A 18 3.38 -13.66 -34.88
C TYR A 18 2.33 -12.78 -34.21
N ILE A 19 2.59 -12.37 -32.98
CA ILE A 19 1.83 -11.32 -32.26
C ILE A 19 2.83 -10.42 -31.54
N GLY A 20 2.72 -9.12 -31.73
CA GLY A 20 3.51 -8.07 -31.09
C GLY A 20 4.91 -7.84 -31.67
N TYR A 21 5.19 -8.34 -32.87
CA TYR A 21 6.49 -8.17 -33.54
C TYR A 21 6.44 -7.05 -34.59
N THR A 22 7.18 -5.97 -34.39
CA THR A 22 7.13 -4.80 -35.29
C THR A 22 7.57 -5.08 -36.74
N SER A 23 8.41 -6.10 -36.96
CA SER A 23 8.97 -6.45 -38.27
C SER A 23 8.28 -7.61 -38.98
N GLN A 24 7.27 -8.24 -38.37
CA GLN A 24 6.63 -9.45 -38.89
C GLN A 24 5.18 -9.20 -39.32
N THR A 25 4.62 -10.09 -40.13
CA THR A 25 3.19 -10.12 -40.40
C THR A 25 2.48 -10.74 -39.20
N ASN A 26 1.84 -9.89 -38.39
CA ASN A 26 1.17 -10.34 -37.17
C ASN A 26 -0.27 -10.72 -37.43
N ILE A 27 -0.76 -11.71 -36.69
CA ILE A 27 -2.16 -12.06 -36.63
C ILE A 27 -2.97 -10.81 -36.28
N ASN A 28 -4.04 -10.56 -37.01
CA ASN A 28 -4.94 -9.42 -36.80
C ASN A 28 -4.25 -8.06 -36.77
N ASN A 29 -3.10 -7.92 -37.46
CA ASN A 29 -2.27 -6.71 -37.45
C ASN A 29 -1.86 -6.24 -36.05
N LEU A 30 -1.76 -7.15 -35.09
CA LEU A 30 -1.30 -6.88 -33.73
C LEU A 30 0.23 -6.71 -33.71
N ASN A 31 0.70 -5.62 -34.29
CA ASN A 31 2.12 -5.34 -34.54
C ASN A 31 2.82 -4.59 -33.37
N THR A 32 2.11 -4.34 -32.27
CA THR A 32 2.65 -3.72 -31.06
C THR A 32 2.93 -4.77 -29.99
N PRO A 33 4.09 -4.72 -29.30
CA PRO A 33 4.38 -5.61 -28.18
C PRO A 33 3.25 -5.63 -27.16
N LEU A 34 2.89 -6.83 -26.72
CA LEU A 34 1.77 -7.02 -25.82
C LEU A 34 2.07 -6.44 -24.44
N GLU A 35 1.18 -5.58 -23.96
CA GLU A 35 1.28 -5.02 -22.62
C GLU A 35 0.90 -6.05 -21.57
N LEU A 36 1.82 -6.31 -20.64
CA LEU A 36 1.59 -7.17 -19.48
C LEU A 36 1.44 -6.31 -18.22
N THR A 37 0.24 -6.30 -17.67
CA THR A 37 -0.09 -5.58 -16.44
C THR A 37 0.21 -6.46 -15.22
N ARG A 38 0.83 -5.92 -14.16
CA ARG A 38 1.05 -6.67 -12.91
C ARG A 38 -0.28 -7.04 -12.25
N LEU A 39 -0.31 -8.16 -11.52
CA LEU A 39 -1.46 -8.54 -10.67
C LEU A 39 -1.39 -7.82 -9.32
N ALA A 40 -0.18 -7.76 -8.76
CA ALA A 40 0.07 -7.09 -7.50
C ALA A 40 0.07 -5.56 -7.66
N ALA A 41 -0.29 -4.90 -6.57
CA ALA A 41 0.09 -3.55 -6.25
C ALA A 41 1.24 -3.55 -5.24
N ARG A 42 1.81 -2.37 -4.98
CA ARG A 42 2.81 -2.18 -3.93
C ARG A 42 2.38 -1.08 -2.98
N VAL A 43 2.49 -1.32 -1.70
CA VAL A 43 2.29 -0.32 -0.64
C VAL A 43 3.64 -0.04 -0.01
N GLU A 44 3.95 1.23 0.20
CA GLU A 44 5.22 1.63 0.80
C GLU A 44 5.07 2.84 1.72
N LEU A 45 5.81 2.85 2.83
CA LEU A 45 5.91 4.02 3.71
C LEU A 45 6.92 4.98 3.09
N ALA A 46 6.46 6.14 2.63
CA ALA A 46 7.31 7.17 2.01
C ALA A 46 7.84 8.18 3.03
N GLY A 47 7.09 8.42 4.09
CA GLY A 47 7.49 9.32 5.15
C GLY A 47 6.56 9.28 6.34
N ALA A 48 7.07 9.71 7.49
CA ALA A 48 6.24 9.88 8.67
C ALA A 48 6.72 11.07 9.52
N THR A 49 5.77 11.81 10.10
CA THR A 49 6.02 13.01 10.91
C THR A 49 5.08 13.10 12.12
N THR A 50 5.25 14.13 12.94
CA THR A 50 4.35 14.52 14.02
C THR A 50 3.87 15.95 13.84
N ASN A 51 2.64 16.24 14.23
CA ASN A 51 2.08 17.58 14.36
C ASN A 51 1.46 17.72 15.75
N PHE A 52 2.29 18.05 16.73
CA PHE A 52 1.93 18.12 18.15
C PHE A 52 1.83 19.55 18.69
N ASP A 53 2.09 20.56 17.88
CA ASP A 53 2.24 21.94 18.34
C ASP A 53 1.00 22.46 19.09
N ALA A 54 -0.19 21.99 18.72
CA ALA A 54 -1.45 22.37 19.34
C ALA A 54 -1.71 21.70 20.72
N LYS A 55 -0.97 20.66 21.12
CA LYS A 55 -1.18 19.95 22.39
C LYS A 55 0.05 19.99 23.29
N ALA A 56 -0.05 20.73 24.39
CA ALA A 56 1.06 20.95 25.33
C ALA A 56 1.70 19.66 25.85
N SER A 57 0.90 18.62 26.17
CA SER A 57 1.42 17.34 26.67
C SER A 57 2.16 16.48 25.63
N LEU A 58 2.10 16.87 24.35
CA LEU A 58 2.77 16.17 23.24
C LEU A 58 3.87 17.01 22.59
N ARG A 59 3.84 18.34 22.74
CA ARG A 59 4.74 19.28 22.05
C ARG A 59 6.22 18.93 22.31
N GLY A 60 7.01 18.83 21.25
CA GLY A 60 8.44 18.52 21.32
C GLY A 60 8.77 17.07 21.66
N ARG A 61 7.78 16.20 21.87
CA ARG A 61 8.00 14.79 22.20
C ARG A 61 8.22 13.97 20.92
N THR A 62 9.03 12.92 21.05
CA THR A 62 9.38 12.03 19.95
C THR A 62 8.46 10.81 19.92
N VAL A 63 8.03 10.43 18.73
CA VAL A 63 7.36 9.14 18.50
C VAL A 63 8.34 8.20 17.79
N ARG A 64 8.25 6.91 18.13
CA ARG A 64 8.91 5.80 17.44
C ARG A 64 7.87 4.91 16.80
N ILE A 65 8.03 4.61 15.52
CA ILE A 65 7.28 3.51 14.89
C ILE A 65 8.01 2.21 15.24
N ASN A 66 7.36 1.35 16.02
CA ASN A 66 7.93 0.08 16.46
C ASN A 66 7.78 -0.97 15.36
N SER A 67 6.57 -1.12 14.83
CA SER A 67 6.27 -2.04 13.74
C SER A 67 5.16 -1.51 12.83
N ILE A 68 5.11 -2.09 11.64
CA ILE A 68 4.11 -1.83 10.61
C ILE A 68 3.73 -3.14 9.94
N TYR A 69 2.44 -3.31 9.65
CA TYR A 69 1.94 -4.35 8.77
C TYR A 69 0.73 -3.85 8.00
N LEU A 70 0.22 -4.70 7.13
CA LEU A 70 -1.01 -4.46 6.39
C LEU A 70 -2.06 -5.48 6.82
N ALA A 71 -3.21 -4.99 7.25
CA ALA A 71 -4.38 -5.82 7.57
C ALA A 71 -5.30 -5.97 6.36
N ASN A 72 -6.15 -7.01 6.37
CA ASN A 72 -7.15 -7.27 5.34
C ASN A 72 -6.57 -7.33 3.91
N GLN A 73 -5.39 -7.92 3.76
CA GLN A 73 -4.77 -8.11 2.46
C GLN A 73 -5.42 -9.29 1.75
N LYS A 74 -5.66 -9.15 0.44
CA LYS A 74 -5.96 -10.30 -0.42
C LYS A 74 -4.68 -11.09 -0.67
N THR A 75 -4.70 -12.38 -0.36
CA THR A 75 -3.58 -13.31 -0.58
C THR A 75 -3.67 -14.04 -1.92
N ALA A 76 -4.80 -13.91 -2.62
CA ALA A 76 -5.06 -14.51 -3.92
C ALA A 76 -5.61 -13.49 -4.92
N SER A 77 -5.47 -13.80 -6.20
CA SER A 77 -5.94 -13.00 -7.32
C SER A 77 -6.25 -13.91 -8.51
N ARG A 78 -7.15 -13.50 -9.38
CA ARG A 78 -7.34 -14.12 -10.70
C ARG A 78 -6.08 -13.88 -11.54
N PHE A 79 -5.75 -14.81 -12.45
CA PHE A 79 -4.56 -14.69 -13.28
C PHE A 79 -4.67 -13.62 -14.37
N ALA A 80 -5.89 -13.30 -14.81
CA ALA A 80 -6.15 -12.33 -15.87
C ALA A 80 -7.55 -11.73 -15.81
N SER A 81 -7.74 -10.66 -16.57
CA SER A 81 -9.01 -9.99 -16.82
C SER A 81 -9.25 -9.91 -18.33
N THR A 82 -10.51 -9.95 -18.76
CA THR A 82 -10.87 -9.75 -20.18
C THR A 82 -10.65 -8.31 -20.62
N ALA A 83 -11.04 -7.36 -19.77
CA ALA A 83 -10.80 -5.93 -19.99
C ALA A 83 -9.33 -5.55 -19.80
N TYR A 84 -8.89 -4.55 -20.58
CA TYR A 84 -7.59 -3.89 -20.40
C TYR A 84 -7.48 -3.32 -18.98
N TRP A 85 -6.43 -3.72 -18.25
CA TRP A 85 -6.22 -3.37 -16.84
C TRP A 85 -7.48 -3.60 -15.97
N GLY A 86 -8.25 -4.64 -16.31
CA GLY A 86 -9.47 -5.01 -15.60
C GLY A 86 -9.20 -5.62 -14.22
N ALA A 87 -10.28 -5.75 -13.46
CA ALA A 87 -10.25 -6.29 -12.11
C ALA A 87 -9.79 -7.75 -12.06
N VAL A 88 -8.89 -8.05 -11.12
CA VAL A 88 -8.38 -9.41 -10.86
C VAL A 88 -8.53 -9.81 -9.40
N MET A 89 -9.33 -9.07 -8.63
CA MET A 89 -9.65 -9.43 -7.25
C MET A 89 -10.28 -10.84 -7.19
N ALA A 90 -9.81 -11.67 -6.27
CA ALA A 90 -10.43 -12.94 -5.93
C ALA A 90 -11.38 -12.77 -4.73
N ASP A 91 -12.47 -13.51 -4.71
CA ASP A 91 -13.38 -13.56 -3.56
C ASP A 91 -12.69 -14.25 -2.37
N GLY A 92 -13.03 -13.85 -1.13
CA GLY A 92 -12.39 -14.40 0.08
C GLY A 92 -10.88 -14.10 0.18
N ASN A 93 -10.09 -15.03 0.73
CA ASN A 93 -8.61 -14.96 0.79
C ASN A 93 -8.05 -13.71 1.50
N LEU A 94 -8.69 -13.31 2.60
CA LEU A 94 -8.24 -12.21 3.45
C LEU A 94 -7.27 -12.72 4.52
N ALA A 95 -6.16 -12.02 4.68
CA ALA A 95 -5.22 -12.27 5.77
C ALA A 95 -4.56 -10.96 6.22
N ASN A 96 -4.08 -10.97 7.48
CA ASN A 96 -3.18 -9.93 7.97
C ASN A 96 -1.73 -10.32 7.68
N GLY A 97 -0.94 -9.35 7.24
CA GLY A 97 0.50 -9.52 7.11
C GLY A 97 1.18 -9.62 8.46
N SER A 98 2.35 -10.27 8.50
CA SER A 98 3.18 -10.30 9.70
C SER A 98 3.77 -8.90 10.00
N PRO A 99 3.80 -8.45 11.26
CA PRO A 99 4.47 -7.21 11.68
C PRO A 99 5.94 -7.15 11.27
N ALA A 100 6.29 -6.16 10.44
CA ALA A 100 7.67 -5.79 10.17
C ALA A 100 8.16 -4.83 11.25
N THR A 101 9.23 -5.18 11.95
CA THR A 101 9.89 -4.28 12.89
C THR A 101 10.56 -3.13 12.14
N LEU A 102 10.25 -1.90 12.54
CA LEU A 102 10.86 -0.68 12.01
C LEU A 102 11.82 -0.09 13.04
N GLY A 103 11.34 0.15 14.26
CA GLY A 103 12.13 0.68 15.37
C GLY A 103 12.69 2.09 15.16
N GLN A 104 12.08 2.90 14.28
CA GLN A 104 12.62 4.22 13.88
C GLN A 104 11.88 5.38 14.55
N ASN A 105 12.66 6.35 15.04
CA ASN A 105 12.15 7.61 15.56
C ASN A 105 11.78 8.56 14.42
N LEU A 106 10.75 9.38 14.64
CA LEU A 106 10.29 10.37 13.68
C LEU A 106 11.14 11.65 13.74
N PRO A 107 11.30 12.39 12.62
CA PRO A 107 10.71 12.12 11.31
C PRO A 107 11.41 10.98 10.55
N ILE A 108 10.64 10.30 9.70
CA ILE A 108 11.13 9.26 8.79
C ILE A 108 11.01 9.77 7.36
N SER A 109 12.05 9.55 6.56
CA SER A 109 12.06 9.77 5.11
C SER A 109 12.61 8.54 4.39
N GLY A 110 12.28 8.37 3.11
CA GLY A 110 12.76 7.26 2.29
C GLY A 110 11.71 6.16 2.09
N THR A 111 12.11 4.89 2.14
CA THR A 111 11.18 3.76 1.97
C THR A 111 11.52 2.60 2.89
N PRO A 112 11.40 2.79 4.22
CA PRO A 112 11.78 1.76 5.19
C PRO A 112 10.81 0.56 5.23
N PHE A 113 9.62 0.72 4.66
CA PHE A 113 8.63 -0.36 4.53
C PHE A 113 8.11 -0.45 3.11
N ARG A 114 8.04 -1.67 2.59
CA ARG A 114 7.51 -1.99 1.27
C ARG A 114 6.89 -3.38 1.30
N GLN A 115 5.66 -3.50 0.82
CA GLN A 115 4.98 -4.78 0.70
C GLN A 115 4.15 -4.85 -0.58
N TYR A 116 4.18 -6.03 -1.22
CA TYR A 116 3.33 -6.34 -2.36
C TYR A 116 2.00 -6.89 -1.86
N VAL A 117 0.91 -6.49 -2.50
CA VAL A 117 -0.46 -6.91 -2.17
C VAL A 117 -1.25 -7.20 -3.43
N MET A 118 -2.24 -8.08 -3.35
CA MET A 118 -3.19 -8.26 -4.44
C MET A 118 -4.24 -7.15 -4.42
N GLU A 119 -4.93 -6.99 -5.55
CA GLU A 119 -6.08 -6.10 -5.67
C GLU A 119 -7.13 -6.39 -4.60
N ASN A 120 -7.58 -5.34 -3.90
CA ASN A 120 -8.65 -5.39 -2.92
C ASN A 120 -9.48 -4.11 -3.03
N ALA A 121 -10.68 -4.26 -3.60
CA ALA A 121 -11.68 -3.20 -3.73
C ALA A 121 -12.91 -3.44 -2.82
N ASP A 122 -12.83 -4.41 -1.90
CA ASP A 122 -13.90 -4.69 -0.94
C ASP A 122 -13.98 -3.58 0.11
N GLU A 123 -15.12 -2.88 0.15
CA GLU A 123 -15.38 -1.79 1.08
C GLU A 123 -15.64 -2.27 2.52
N ASN A 124 -16.04 -3.54 2.70
CA ASN A 124 -16.30 -4.11 4.02
C ASN A 124 -15.00 -4.55 4.70
N ASN A 125 -14.02 -4.97 3.91
CA ASN A 125 -12.71 -5.43 4.39
C ASN A 125 -11.57 -4.81 3.57
N PRO A 126 -11.45 -3.47 3.52
CA PRO A 126 -10.45 -2.83 2.70
C PRO A 126 -9.07 -3.04 3.31
N THR A 127 -8.04 -3.09 2.48
CA THR A 127 -6.65 -3.19 2.96
C THR A 127 -6.31 -1.96 3.81
N GLN A 128 -5.83 -2.20 5.04
CA GLN A 128 -5.44 -1.16 5.98
C GLN A 128 -3.96 -1.23 6.27
N VAL A 129 -3.32 -0.08 6.48
CA VAL A 129 -2.02 -0.01 7.15
C VAL A 129 -2.27 -0.03 8.65
N VAL A 130 -1.52 -0.85 9.39
CA VAL A 130 -1.55 -0.89 10.85
C VAL A 130 -0.16 -0.62 11.39
N ILE A 131 -0.07 0.30 12.34
CA ILE A 131 1.17 0.83 12.88
C ILE A 131 1.13 0.74 14.39
N ASN A 132 2.11 0.04 14.96
CA ASN A 132 2.40 0.11 16.38
C ASN A 132 3.43 1.21 16.61
N ALA A 133 3.08 2.23 17.37
CA ALA A 133 3.95 3.36 17.66
C ALA A 133 3.96 3.71 19.14
N THR A 134 5.12 4.15 19.62
CA THR A 134 5.32 4.62 20.99
C THR A 134 5.67 6.10 20.98
N LEU A 135 4.87 6.92 21.66
CA LEU A 135 5.32 8.21 22.14
C LEU A 135 6.31 7.97 23.27
N LEU A 136 7.57 8.36 23.07
CA LEU A 136 8.65 8.07 24.02
C LEU A 136 8.44 8.86 25.32
N ALA A 137 8.93 8.30 26.43
CA ALA A 137 8.99 9.01 27.70
C ALA A 137 9.84 10.27 27.56
N SER A 138 9.47 11.30 28.31
CA SER A 138 10.19 12.57 28.40
C SER A 138 9.96 13.16 29.79
N ASN A 139 10.73 14.15 30.21
CA ASN A 139 10.60 14.73 31.55
C ASN A 139 9.13 15.06 31.92
N GLY A 140 8.62 14.42 32.98
CA GLY A 140 7.25 14.61 33.49
C GLY A 140 6.18 13.81 32.75
N TYR A 141 6.55 12.97 31.78
CA TYR A 141 5.62 12.19 30.97
C TYR A 141 6.08 10.75 30.71
N GLN A 142 5.14 9.82 30.87
CA GLN A 142 5.36 8.40 30.59
C GLN A 142 5.39 8.10 29.09
N ALA A 143 6.00 6.97 28.73
CA ALA A 143 5.87 6.41 27.40
C ALA A 143 4.44 5.90 27.16
N GLU A 144 3.93 6.07 25.95
CA GLU A 144 2.58 5.66 25.57
C GLU A 144 2.64 4.89 24.25
N THR A 145 2.24 3.62 24.25
CA THR A 145 2.25 2.77 23.05
C THR A 145 0.83 2.51 22.58
N LYS A 146 0.58 2.72 21.29
CA LYS A 146 -0.72 2.53 20.65
C LYS A 146 -0.58 1.85 19.30
N ALA A 147 -1.64 1.16 18.90
CA ALA A 147 -1.85 0.73 17.53
C ALA A 147 -2.75 1.71 16.80
N PHE A 148 -2.43 2.00 15.55
CA PHE A 148 -3.17 2.90 14.67
C PHE A 148 -3.45 2.19 13.36
N ALA A 149 -4.66 2.33 12.82
CA ALA A 149 -5.01 1.80 11.52
C ALA A 149 -5.54 2.91 10.61
N ALA A 150 -5.27 2.78 9.32
CA ALA A 150 -5.86 3.63 8.29
C ALA A 150 -6.11 2.84 7.02
N THR A 151 -7.27 3.07 6.40
CA THR A 151 -7.65 2.46 5.14
C THR A 151 -6.85 3.06 3.99
N ILE A 152 -6.23 2.21 3.16
CA ILE A 152 -5.41 2.66 2.04
C ILE A 152 -6.32 3.21 0.94
N ASN A 153 -6.07 4.46 0.53
CA ASN A 153 -6.75 5.11 -0.58
C ASN A 153 -8.29 5.10 -0.46
N GLU A 154 -8.80 5.28 0.76
CA GLU A 154 -10.24 5.24 1.05
C GLU A 154 -11.01 6.33 0.30
N ASN A 155 -10.47 7.55 0.23
CA ASN A 155 -11.14 8.66 -0.46
C ASN A 155 -11.01 8.59 -1.99
N GLY A 156 -10.22 7.63 -2.49
CA GLY A 156 -9.81 7.56 -3.89
C GLY A 156 -8.84 8.68 -4.29
N THR A 157 -8.08 8.42 -5.34
CA THR A 157 -7.17 9.42 -5.93
C THR A 157 -7.21 9.32 -7.45
N ILE A 158 -7.09 10.47 -8.11
CA ILE A 158 -6.94 10.56 -9.56
C ILE A 158 -5.44 10.62 -9.85
N VAL A 159 -4.90 9.57 -10.46
CA VAL A 159 -3.49 9.54 -10.85
C VAL A 159 -3.41 9.03 -12.28
N ARG A 160 -3.17 9.95 -13.23
CA ARG A 160 -3.05 9.70 -14.68
C ARG A 160 -3.94 8.53 -15.14
N GLY A 161 -5.25 8.71 -15.02
CA GLY A 161 -6.26 7.68 -15.29
C GLY A 161 -7.56 7.94 -14.53
N GLU A 162 -8.47 6.95 -14.55
CA GLU A 162 -9.73 6.97 -13.80
C GLU A 162 -9.49 6.90 -12.29
N ALA A 163 -10.31 7.63 -11.53
CA ALA A 163 -10.30 7.55 -10.07
C ALA A 163 -10.65 6.13 -9.61
N HIS A 164 -9.90 5.59 -8.65
CA HIS A 164 -10.28 4.37 -7.94
C HIS A 164 -10.07 4.52 -6.43
N LYS A 165 -10.92 3.85 -5.66
CA LYS A 165 -10.76 3.69 -4.21
C LYS A 165 -9.98 2.40 -3.92
N TYR A 166 -9.40 2.31 -2.73
CA TYR A 166 -8.73 1.11 -2.23
C TYR A 166 -7.53 0.68 -3.09
N VAL A 167 -7.22 -0.63 -3.09
CA VAL A 167 -6.03 -1.21 -3.71
C VAL A 167 -6.37 -1.81 -5.07
N LYS A 168 -5.84 -1.24 -6.14
CA LYS A 168 -5.95 -1.69 -7.54
C LYS A 168 -4.59 -2.21 -8.02
N ARG A 169 -4.61 -3.29 -8.80
CA ARG A 169 -3.42 -3.90 -9.40
C ARG A 169 -2.54 -2.89 -10.16
N ASN A 170 -1.23 -3.13 -10.20
CA ASN A 170 -0.26 -2.35 -10.98
C ASN A 170 -0.15 -0.85 -10.59
N TYR A 171 -0.49 -0.53 -9.34
CA TYR A 171 -0.22 0.76 -8.71
C TYR A 171 0.77 0.64 -7.56
N ILE A 172 1.43 1.75 -7.26
CA ILE A 172 2.24 1.97 -6.06
C ILE A 172 1.48 2.96 -5.16
N TYR A 173 1.31 2.62 -3.90
CA TYR A 173 0.66 3.41 -2.86
C TYR A 173 1.72 3.90 -1.88
N ARG A 174 2.07 5.18 -1.96
CA ARG A 174 3.07 5.82 -1.11
C ARG A 174 2.39 6.51 0.05
N LEU A 175 2.58 5.97 1.24
CA LEU A 175 1.97 6.45 2.47
C LEU A 175 2.84 7.53 3.12
N ASN A 176 2.27 8.70 3.35
CA ASN A 176 2.85 9.76 4.16
C ASN A 176 2.00 9.93 5.42
N ILE A 177 2.61 9.67 6.57
CA ILE A 177 1.88 9.50 7.83
C ILE A 177 2.18 10.65 8.77
N SER A 178 1.17 11.13 9.49
CA SER A 178 1.36 12.15 10.52
C SER A 178 0.56 11.82 11.77
N PHE A 179 1.25 11.80 12.92
CA PHE A 179 0.62 11.73 14.23
C PHE A 179 0.22 13.14 14.66
N GLY A 180 -1.07 13.37 14.85
CA GLY A 180 -1.63 14.66 15.24
C GLY A 180 -1.81 14.83 16.75
N PRO A 181 -2.41 15.95 17.20
CA PRO A 181 -2.58 16.26 18.63
C PRO A 181 -3.48 15.25 19.37
N ASN A 182 -4.28 14.46 18.65
CA ASN A 182 -5.17 13.46 19.23
C ASN A 182 -4.67 12.02 19.06
N SER A 183 -3.47 11.80 18.52
CA SER A 183 -2.94 10.44 18.37
C SER A 183 -2.59 9.81 19.73
N PHE A 184 -2.02 10.61 20.63
CA PHE A 184 -1.61 10.18 21.96
C PHE A 184 -2.28 11.03 23.05
N THR A 185 -2.39 10.48 24.25
CA THR A 185 -2.96 11.14 25.42
C THR A 185 -1.94 12.12 26.01
N GLY A 186 -0.69 11.67 26.19
CA GLY A 186 0.36 12.42 26.86
C GLY A 186 0.29 12.28 28.38
N ILE A 187 0.36 11.04 28.86
CA ILE A 187 0.20 10.63 30.27
C ILE A 187 1.36 11.17 31.11
N THR A 188 1.06 11.80 32.25
CA THR A 188 2.08 12.34 33.17
C THR A 188 2.69 11.25 34.03
N GLU A 189 3.86 11.45 34.62
CA GLU A 189 4.51 10.46 35.51
C GLU A 189 3.70 10.12 36.77
N ASP A 190 2.86 11.04 37.24
CA ASP A 190 2.03 10.84 38.44
C ASP A 190 0.74 10.03 38.15
N GLU A 191 0.37 9.86 36.87
CA GLU A 191 -0.81 9.09 36.47
C GLU A 191 -0.51 7.58 36.46
N PRO A 192 -1.50 6.71 36.71
CA PRO A 192 -1.31 5.27 36.56
C PRO A 192 -0.99 4.92 35.11
N THR A 193 0.05 4.09 34.90
CA THR A 193 0.40 3.58 33.56
C THR A 193 -0.78 2.79 32.99
N PRO A 194 -1.34 3.16 31.81
CA PRO A 194 -2.39 2.38 31.20
C PRO A 194 -1.90 0.97 30.86
N PRO A 195 -2.78 -0.03 30.87
CA PRO A 195 -2.43 -1.34 30.34
C PRO A 195 -1.96 -1.18 28.89
N GLY A 196 -0.79 -1.77 28.59
CA GLY A 196 -0.23 -1.73 27.26
C GLY A 196 -1.17 -2.39 26.23
N PRO A 197 -0.99 -2.09 24.93
CA PRO A 197 -1.68 -2.83 23.88
C PRO A 197 -1.42 -4.33 24.06
N GLY A 198 -2.48 -5.15 24.04
CA GLY A 198 -2.37 -6.62 24.06
C GLY A 198 -1.57 -7.17 22.86
N PRO A 199 -1.38 -8.50 22.75
CA PRO A 199 -0.60 -9.10 21.66
C PRO A 199 -1.17 -8.80 20.26
N ASP A 200 -2.50 -8.66 20.18
CA ASP A 200 -3.22 -8.20 18.99
C ASP A 200 -4.04 -6.96 19.36
N PRO A 201 -3.41 -5.78 19.47
CA PRO A 201 -4.12 -4.60 19.89
C PRO A 201 -5.09 -4.17 18.80
N GLU A 202 -6.38 -4.13 19.14
CA GLU A 202 -7.36 -3.46 18.30
C GLU A 202 -6.88 -2.01 18.06
N PRO A 203 -6.86 -1.54 16.79
CA PRO A 203 -6.40 -0.20 16.48
C PRO A 203 -7.14 0.83 17.33
N SER A 204 -6.40 1.60 18.12
CA SER A 204 -6.97 2.60 19.02
C SER A 204 -7.63 3.73 18.22
N THR A 205 -8.61 4.39 18.84
CA THR A 205 -9.36 5.56 18.31
C THR A 205 -8.53 6.84 18.12
N GLY A 206 -7.20 6.75 18.19
CA GLY A 206 -6.32 7.90 17.97
C GLY A 206 -6.26 8.27 16.49
N ASN A 207 -6.32 9.58 16.18
CA ASN A 207 -6.27 10.05 14.80
C ASN A 207 -4.89 9.75 14.19
N LEU A 208 -4.84 8.87 13.19
CA LEU A 208 -3.70 8.71 12.29
C LEU A 208 -4.03 9.41 10.97
N ASN A 209 -3.31 10.48 10.64
CA ASN A 209 -3.48 11.09 9.34
C ASN A 209 -2.59 10.37 8.33
N VAL A 210 -3.19 9.83 7.27
CA VAL A 210 -2.46 9.15 6.19
C VAL A 210 -2.81 9.82 4.87
N GLN A 211 -1.83 10.49 4.29
CA GLN A 211 -1.88 10.94 2.91
C GLN A 211 -1.33 9.85 2.01
N VAL A 212 -2.09 9.50 0.97
CA VAL A 212 -1.72 8.44 0.03
C VAL A 212 -1.45 9.06 -1.33
N GLU A 213 -0.20 8.99 -1.77
CA GLU A 213 0.15 9.27 -3.16
C GLU A 213 0.08 7.96 -3.94
N VAL A 214 -0.83 7.90 -4.91
CA VAL A 214 -0.94 6.76 -5.83
C VAL A 214 -0.06 7.04 -7.04
N ILE A 215 0.67 6.06 -7.54
CA ILE A 215 1.53 6.19 -8.73
C ILE A 215 1.31 4.97 -9.62
N GLY A 216 1.09 5.20 -10.92
CA GLY A 216 1.07 4.11 -11.90
C GLY A 216 2.42 3.40 -11.94
N TRP A 217 2.42 2.07 -11.91
CA TRP A 217 3.66 1.31 -11.98
C TRP A 217 4.15 1.26 -13.43
N GLY A 218 4.89 2.29 -13.81
CA GLY A 218 5.34 2.54 -15.18
C GLY A 218 6.12 1.39 -15.82
N PRO A 219 6.30 1.46 -17.15
CA PRO A 219 7.02 0.45 -17.90
C PRO A 219 8.48 0.38 -17.44
N ILE A 220 9.05 -0.83 -17.50
CA ILE A 220 10.50 -1.01 -17.43
C ILE A 220 10.96 -1.13 -18.88
N ASN A 221 11.71 -0.15 -19.37
CA ASN A 221 12.33 -0.24 -20.68
C ASN A 221 13.72 -0.88 -20.49
N GLN A 222 13.94 -2.02 -21.13
CA GLN A 222 15.23 -2.68 -21.15
C GLN A 222 15.77 -2.63 -22.57
N GLU A 223 16.91 -1.98 -22.76
CA GLU A 223 17.65 -2.08 -24.02
C GLU A 223 18.23 -3.49 -24.11
N VAL A 224 17.83 -4.22 -25.17
CA VAL A 224 18.38 -5.54 -25.45
C VAL A 224 19.78 -5.35 -26.04
N ILE A 225 20.81 -5.71 -25.28
CA ILE A 225 22.17 -5.82 -25.81
C ILE A 225 22.31 -7.23 -26.38
N ILE A 226 22.19 -7.36 -27.70
CA ILE A 226 22.56 -8.58 -28.41
C ILE A 226 24.08 -8.54 -28.61
N LYS A 227 24.79 -9.54 -28.05
CA LYS A 227 26.23 -9.74 -28.26
C LYS A 227 26.46 -10.73 -29.38
#